data_AF-A0A8F4F2J6-F1
#
_entry.id   AF-A0A8F4F2J6-F1
#
_cell.length_a   1.000
_cell.length_b   1.000
_cell.length_c   1.000
_cell.angle_alpha   90.00
_cell.angle_beta   90.00
_cell.angle_gamma   90.00
#
_symmetry.space_group_name_H-M   'P 1'
#
loop_
_entity.id
_entity.type
_entity.pdbx_description
1 polymer ?
#
loop_
_entity_poly.entity_id
_entity_poly.type
_entity_poly.pdbx_seq_one_letter_code
_entity_poly.pdbx_strand_id
1 'polypeptide(L)'
;PGRAYLQVGNNEIYELFQSAWSGADYVENKEDKEHLDATIYAINDLGQYEILSEDLSGLGSSKEVISVPSELDAVIDYIHDYAEINEIEALARPWLPPLPESVYLQDLHAIQFKEAWAKEKKPLQATVGLLDQPELQSQT
;
A
#
# COMPACT_ATOMS: atom_id res chain seq x y z
N PRO A 1 4.95 15.21 -12.87
CA PRO A 1 5.17 15.30 -11.40
C PRO A 1 6.35 14.40 -11.01
N GLY A 2 7.06 14.65 -9.91
CA GLY A 2 8.16 13.78 -9.43
C GLY A 2 9.60 14.25 -9.75
N ARG A 3 9.77 15.37 -10.45
CA ARG A 3 11.08 15.98 -10.67
C ARG A 3 11.51 16.79 -9.44
N ALA A 4 12.69 16.52 -8.91
CA ALA A 4 13.21 17.17 -7.71
C ALA A 4 14.74 17.31 -7.76
N TYR A 5 15.30 18.13 -6.88
CA TYR A 5 16.74 18.23 -6.68
C TYR A 5 17.13 17.51 -5.38
N LEU A 6 18.14 16.66 -5.44
CA LEU A 6 18.79 16.05 -4.28
C LEU A 6 20.01 16.88 -3.91
N GLN A 7 20.01 17.42 -2.69
CA GLN A 7 21.18 18.11 -2.14
C GLN A 7 22.07 17.10 -1.42
N VAL A 8 23.36 17.08 -1.77
CA VAL A 8 24.35 16.23 -1.13
C VAL A 8 25.41 17.11 -0.47
N GLY A 9 25.64 16.89 0.83
CA GLY A 9 26.54 17.73 1.63
C GLY A 9 25.97 19.10 2.00
N ASN A 10 26.82 19.99 2.52
CA ASN A 10 26.40 21.32 2.98
C ASN A 10 26.50 22.38 1.86
N ASN A 11 25.57 22.30 0.91
CA ASN A 11 25.45 23.16 -0.29
C ASN A 11 26.50 22.90 -1.39
N GLU A 12 27.08 21.71 -1.44
CA GLU A 12 28.18 21.42 -2.37
C GLU A 12 27.67 20.94 -3.74
N ILE A 13 26.65 20.08 -3.75
CA ILE A 13 26.13 19.46 -4.98
C ILE A 13 24.60 19.43 -4.94
N TYR A 14 23.99 19.79 -6.06
CA TYR A 14 22.55 19.62 -6.32
C TYR A 14 22.39 18.76 -7.58
N GLU A 15 21.74 17.61 -7.43
CA GLU A 15 21.50 16.67 -8.53
C GLU A 15 20.01 16.64 -8.89
N LEU A 16 19.69 16.84 -10.15
CA LEU A 16 18.32 16.73 -10.64
C LEU A 16 17.95 15.26 -10.82
N PHE A 17 16.85 14.82 -10.23
CA PHE A 17 16.33 13.46 -10.41
C PHE A 17 14.81 13.47 -10.66
N GLN A 18 14.32 12.31 -11.11
CA GLN A 18 12.92 12.03 -11.35
C GLN A 18 12.52 10.81 -10.52
N SER A 19 11.55 10.97 -9.62
CA SER A 19 11.02 9.84 -8.85
C SER A 19 10.27 8.86 -9.74
N ALA A 20 10.50 7.57 -9.53
CA ALA A 20 9.66 6.51 -10.08
C ALA A 20 8.24 6.57 -9.47
N TRP A 21 7.27 5.96 -10.17
CA TRP A 21 5.88 5.86 -9.72
C TRP A 21 5.43 4.40 -9.81
N SER A 22 5.04 3.83 -8.68
CA SER A 22 4.66 2.41 -8.55
C SER A 22 3.14 2.17 -8.54
N GLY A 23 2.34 3.21 -8.75
CA GLY A 23 0.88 3.12 -8.78
C GLY A 23 0.29 2.71 -10.14
N ALA A 24 1.14 2.28 -11.08
CA ALA A 24 0.71 1.81 -12.39
C ALA A 24 0.11 0.39 -12.30
N ASP A 25 -0.81 0.04 -13.19
CA ASP A 25 -1.38 -1.31 -13.27
C ASP A 25 -0.30 -2.36 -13.57
N TYR A 26 -0.25 -3.40 -12.76
CA TYR A 26 0.63 -4.55 -12.93
C TYR A 26 0.12 -5.47 -14.04
N VAL A 27 0.96 -5.73 -15.04
CA VAL A 27 0.67 -6.70 -16.10
C VAL A 27 1.88 -7.61 -16.23
N GLU A 28 1.73 -8.85 -15.74
CA GLU A 28 2.77 -9.87 -15.58
C GLU A 28 3.57 -10.15 -16.88
N ASN A 29 2.98 -9.85 -18.04
CA ASN A 29 3.61 -9.96 -19.36
C ASN A 29 3.28 -8.74 -20.23
N LYS A 30 3.50 -7.52 -19.74
CA LYS A 30 3.61 -6.36 -20.62
C LYS A 30 4.82 -6.60 -21.52
N GLU A 31 4.58 -7.20 -22.69
CA GLU A 31 5.46 -6.93 -23.81
C GLU A 31 5.48 -5.41 -23.95
N ASP A 32 6.68 -4.81 -23.97
CA ASP A 32 6.89 -3.47 -24.52
C ASP A 32 6.48 -3.54 -26.00
N LYS A 33 5.17 -3.62 -26.25
CA LYS A 33 4.62 -3.33 -27.55
C LYS A 33 4.88 -1.85 -27.67
N GLU A 34 5.99 -1.50 -28.30
CA GLU A 34 6.07 -0.25 -29.04
C GLU A 34 4.69 -0.10 -29.68
N HIS A 35 3.93 0.91 -29.26
CA HIS A 35 2.70 1.26 -29.95
C HIS A 35 3.13 1.67 -31.35
N LEU A 36 3.23 0.66 -32.23
CA LEU A 36 3.42 0.84 -33.65
C LEU A 36 2.14 1.50 -34.13
N ASP A 37 2.22 2.80 -34.34
CA ASP A 37 1.15 3.59 -34.92
C ASP A 37 0.70 2.91 -36.21
N ALA A 38 -0.50 2.34 -36.18
CA ALA A 38 -1.06 1.54 -37.27
C ALA A 38 -1.87 2.41 -38.24
N THR A 39 -1.64 3.73 -38.24
CA THR A 39 -2.27 4.68 -39.15
C THR A 39 -1.93 4.36 -40.61
N ILE A 40 -2.94 4.13 -41.43
CA ILE A 40 -2.78 3.89 -42.86
C ILE A 40 -2.83 5.23 -43.60
N TYR A 41 -1.80 5.50 -44.40
CA TYR A 41 -1.71 6.69 -45.25
C TYR A 41 -1.85 6.33 -46.73
N ALA A 42 -2.59 7.14 -47.48
CA ALA A 42 -2.50 7.20 -48.94
C ALA A 42 -1.56 8.33 -49.36
N ILE A 43 -0.85 8.13 -50.47
CA ILE A 43 -0.07 9.18 -51.12
C ILE A 43 -0.88 9.66 -52.32
N ASN A 44 -1.23 10.94 -52.35
CA ASN A 44 -1.98 11.52 -53.46
C ASN A 44 -1.08 11.84 -54.67
N ASP A 45 -1.67 12.23 -55.80
CA ASP A 45 -0.94 12.56 -57.05
C ASP A 45 0.02 13.76 -56.90
N LEU A 46 -0.09 14.52 -55.81
CA LEU A 46 0.80 15.63 -55.44
C LEU A 46 1.93 15.19 -54.50
N GLY A 47 2.01 13.90 -54.14
CA GLY A 47 3.02 13.34 -53.25
C GLY A 47 2.80 13.63 -51.76
N GLN A 48 1.59 14.06 -51.37
CA GLN A 48 1.25 14.37 -49.99
C GLN A 48 0.58 13.15 -49.32
N TYR A 49 0.80 13.01 -48.01
CA TYR A 49 0.19 11.96 -47.20
C TYR A 49 -1.24 12.36 -46.77
N GLU A 50 -2.20 11.49 -47.00
CA GLU A 50 -3.59 11.62 -46.56
C GLU A 50 -3.95 10.44 -45.64
N ILE A 51 -4.53 10.72 -44.47
CA ILE A 51 -4.87 9.70 -43.47
C ILE A 51 -6.14 8.96 -43.93
N LEU A 52 -6.05 7.64 -44.09
CA LEU A 52 -7.19 6.79 -44.47
C LEU A 52 -7.86 6.08 -43.28
N SER A 53 -7.15 5.89 -42.17
CA SER A 53 -7.68 5.30 -40.94
C SER A 53 -7.07 5.98 -39.73
N GLU A 54 -7.85 6.13 -38.65
CA GLU A 54 -7.29 6.46 -37.32
C GLU A 54 -6.41 5.30 -36.81
N ASP A 55 -5.60 5.55 -35.78
CA ASP A 55 -4.73 4.52 -35.19
C ASP A 55 -5.55 3.30 -34.78
N LEU A 56 -5.30 2.19 -35.47
CA LEU A 56 -6.00 0.93 -35.26
C LEU A 56 -5.35 0.11 -34.12
N SER A 57 -4.29 0.64 -33.50
CA SER A 57 -3.67 0.01 -32.34
C SER A 57 -4.71 -0.06 -31.20
N GLY A 58 -5.00 -1.29 -30.73
CA GLY A 58 -5.92 -1.51 -29.61
C GLY A 58 -7.37 -1.87 -29.94
N LEU A 59 -7.77 -2.03 -31.22
CA LEU A 59 -9.11 -2.51 -31.61
C LEU A 59 -9.44 -3.97 -31.21
N GLY A 60 -8.48 -4.70 -30.65
CA GLY A 60 -8.56 -6.14 -30.36
C GLY A 60 -8.95 -6.51 -28.92
N SER A 61 -9.22 -5.58 -28.01
CA SER A 61 -9.56 -5.95 -26.63
C SER A 61 -10.65 -5.05 -26.04
N SER A 62 -11.88 -5.56 -26.06
CA SER A 62 -12.92 -5.18 -25.11
C SER A 62 -12.39 -5.44 -23.70
N LYS A 63 -11.79 -4.43 -23.08
CA LYS A 63 -11.35 -4.50 -21.68
C LYS A 63 -12.59 -4.56 -20.80
N GLU A 64 -12.96 -5.77 -20.38
CA GLU A 64 -13.66 -5.92 -19.11
C GLU A 64 -12.82 -5.16 -18.06
N VAL A 65 -13.45 -4.23 -17.35
CA VAL A 65 -12.79 -3.45 -16.29
C VAL A 65 -12.61 -4.37 -15.10
N ILE A 66 -11.66 -5.29 -15.21
CA ILE A 66 -11.12 -6.03 -14.08
C ILE A 66 -10.17 -5.03 -13.42
N SER A 67 -10.41 -4.73 -12.14
CA SER A 67 -9.50 -3.90 -11.34
C SER A 67 -8.15 -4.61 -11.30
N VAL A 68 -7.18 -4.10 -12.06
CA VAL A 68 -5.83 -4.64 -12.08
C VAL A 68 -5.11 -4.10 -10.83
N PRO A 69 -4.42 -4.94 -10.04
CA PRO A 69 -3.63 -4.45 -8.91
C PRO A 69 -2.49 -3.54 -9.40
N SER A 70 -2.02 -2.63 -8.55
CA SER A 70 -0.85 -1.82 -8.92
C SER A 70 0.44 -2.63 -8.86
N GLU A 71 1.49 -2.15 -9.53
CA GLU A 71 2.84 -2.73 -9.42
C GLU A 71 3.33 -2.76 -7.98
N LEU A 72 2.99 -1.74 -7.19
CA LEU A 72 3.29 -1.71 -5.75
C LEU A 72 2.59 -2.85 -5.00
N ASP A 73 1.29 -3.04 -5.23
CA ASP A 73 0.49 -4.07 -4.55
C ASP A 73 1.04 -5.47 -4.88
N ALA A 74 1.33 -5.73 -6.15
CA ALA A 74 1.88 -7.02 -6.59
C ALA A 74 3.22 -7.35 -5.91
N VAL A 75 4.09 -6.34 -5.73
CA VAL A 75 5.37 -6.53 -5.04
C VAL A 75 5.17 -6.75 -3.55
N ILE A 76 4.24 -6.04 -2.91
CA ILE A 76 3.90 -6.22 -1.49
C ILE A 76 3.42 -7.65 -1.25
N ASP A 77 2.46 -8.11 -2.06
CA ASP A 77 1.88 -9.45 -1.93
C ASP A 77 2.94 -10.54 -2.11
N TYR A 78 3.81 -10.40 -3.12
CA TYR A 78 4.89 -11.35 -3.34
C TYR A 78 5.87 -11.43 -2.15
N ILE A 79 6.26 -10.27 -1.59
CA ILE A 79 7.17 -10.23 -0.43
C ILE A 79 6.49 -10.84 0.81
N HIS A 80 5.20 -10.59 1.00
CA HIS A 80 4.40 -11.17 2.08
C HIS A 80 4.41 -12.71 1.99
N ASP A 81 4.01 -13.26 0.85
CA ASP A 81 3.94 -14.70 0.63
C ASP A 81 5.32 -15.36 0.77
N TYR A 82 6.36 -14.70 0.25
CA TYR A 82 7.74 -15.17 0.43
C TYR A 82 8.14 -15.23 1.90
N ALA A 83 7.79 -14.22 2.71
CA ALA A 83 8.10 -14.20 4.13
C ALA A 83 7.37 -15.31 4.90
N GLU A 84 6.10 -15.58 4.57
CA GLU A 84 5.33 -16.67 5.18
C GLU A 84 5.92 -18.05 4.83
N ILE A 85 6.22 -18.30 3.55
CA ILE A 85 6.78 -19.56 3.08
C ILE A 85 8.14 -19.86 3.73
N ASN A 86 8.94 -18.82 3.98
CA ASN A 86 10.26 -18.94 4.59
C ASN A 86 10.23 -18.81 6.12
N GLU A 87 9.05 -18.73 6.74
CA GLU A 87 8.86 -18.59 8.18
C GLU A 87 9.67 -17.42 8.78
N ILE A 88 9.75 -16.31 8.05
CA ILE A 88 10.49 -15.13 8.49
C ILE A 88 9.70 -14.45 9.61
N GLU A 89 10.30 -14.39 10.81
CA GLU A 89 9.68 -13.74 11.96
C GLU A 89 9.45 -12.24 11.69
N ALA A 90 8.23 -11.78 11.98
CA ALA A 90 7.88 -10.38 11.85
C ALA A 90 8.65 -9.54 12.87
N LEU A 91 9.25 -8.44 12.40
CA LEU A 91 9.92 -7.49 13.27
C LEU A 91 8.94 -6.86 14.27
N ALA A 92 9.42 -6.62 15.48
CA ALA A 92 8.67 -5.88 16.49
C ALA A 92 8.31 -4.49 15.94
N ARG A 93 7.00 -4.22 15.85
CA ARG A 93 6.52 -2.93 15.35
C ARG A 93 6.76 -1.86 16.40
N PRO A 94 7.31 -0.69 16.02
CA PRO A 94 7.56 0.40 16.96
C PRO A 94 6.28 0.98 17.60
N TRP A 95 5.13 0.78 16.95
CA TRP A 95 3.82 1.18 17.47
C TRP A 95 2.94 -0.03 17.71
N LEU A 96 2.34 -0.07 18.90
CA LEU A 96 1.26 -0.99 19.21
C LEU A 96 0.02 -0.67 18.35
N PRO A 97 -0.90 -1.65 18.17
CA PRO A 97 -2.19 -1.38 17.58
C PRO A 97 -2.88 -0.21 18.29
N PRO A 98 -3.62 0.64 17.57
CA PRO A 98 -4.39 1.70 18.19
C PRO A 98 -5.38 1.11 19.19
N LEU A 99 -5.65 1.85 20.27
CA LEU A 99 -6.66 1.44 21.25
C LEU A 99 -8.02 1.27 20.56
N PRO A 100 -8.81 0.26 20.93
CA PRO A 100 -10.17 0.11 20.44
C PRO A 100 -11.05 1.29 20.87
N GLU A 101 -12.05 1.63 20.07
CA GLU A 101 -12.99 2.74 20.37
C GLU A 101 -13.78 2.54 21.66
N SER A 102 -14.07 1.28 22.00
CA SER A 102 -14.78 0.90 23.21
C SER A 102 -14.19 -0.37 23.80
N VAL A 103 -14.06 -0.41 25.12
CA VAL A 103 -13.61 -1.60 25.86
C VAL A 103 -14.67 -1.99 26.88
N TYR A 104 -15.00 -3.29 26.94
CA TYR A 104 -15.92 -3.77 27.96
C TYR A 104 -15.18 -4.06 29.26
N LEU A 105 -15.84 -3.81 30.39
CA LEU A 105 -15.26 -4.07 31.71
C LEU A 105 -14.85 -5.54 31.89
N GLN A 106 -15.52 -6.47 31.21
CA GLN A 106 -15.20 -7.89 31.24
C GLN A 106 -13.82 -8.19 30.62
N ASP A 107 -13.42 -7.42 29.61
CA ASP A 107 -12.13 -7.58 28.92
C ASP A 107 -10.98 -7.00 29.76
N LEU A 108 -11.24 -5.89 30.47
CA LEU A 108 -10.25 -5.25 31.34
C LEU A 108 -10.10 -5.96 32.68
N HIS A 109 -11.21 -6.45 33.22
CA HIS A 109 -11.27 -7.01 34.55
C HIS A 109 -12.28 -8.14 34.64
N ALA A 110 -11.86 -9.31 34.17
CA ALA A 110 -12.62 -10.54 34.23
C ALA A 110 -12.77 -11.03 35.70
N ILE A 111 -13.69 -10.44 36.45
CA ILE A 111 -14.06 -10.93 37.78
C ILE A 111 -15.39 -11.69 37.72
N GLN A 112 -15.38 -12.92 38.24
CA GLN A 112 -16.59 -13.57 38.72
C GLN A 112 -17.03 -12.98 40.06
N PHE A 113 -17.95 -12.01 40.01
CA PHE A 113 -18.39 -11.24 41.19
C PHE A 113 -18.82 -12.11 42.38
N LYS A 114 -19.43 -13.28 42.13
CA LYS A 114 -19.87 -14.22 43.16
C LYS A 114 -18.72 -14.73 44.02
N GLU A 115 -17.60 -15.09 43.40
CA GLU A 115 -16.41 -15.57 44.10
C GLU A 115 -15.66 -14.42 44.77
N ALA A 116 -15.60 -13.26 44.10
CA ALA A 116 -14.92 -12.08 44.63
C ALA A 116 -15.60 -11.53 45.90
N TRP A 117 -16.92 -11.65 46.02
CA TRP A 117 -17.64 -11.22 47.22
C TRP A 117 -17.34 -12.06 48.46
N ALA A 118 -16.99 -13.34 48.28
CA ALA A 118 -16.66 -14.26 49.36
C ALA A 118 -15.22 -14.13 49.89
N LYS A 119 -14.34 -13.46 49.14
CA LYS A 119 -12.94 -13.22 49.54
C LYS A 119 -12.84 -12.08 50.56
N GLU A 120 -11.70 -12.02 51.25
CA GLU A 120 -11.38 -10.90 52.15
C GLU A 120 -11.50 -9.56 51.45
N LYS A 121 -12.05 -8.57 52.16
CA LYS A 121 -12.29 -7.23 51.64
C LYS A 121 -10.95 -6.50 51.48
N LYS A 122 -10.67 -6.06 50.26
CA LYS A 122 -9.51 -5.24 49.91
C LYS A 122 -9.90 -3.75 49.91
N PRO A 123 -8.92 -2.84 50.00
CA PRO A 123 -9.13 -1.43 49.71
C PRO A 123 -9.80 -1.24 48.35
N LEU A 124 -10.66 -0.22 48.24
CA LEU A 124 -11.43 0.04 47.02
C LEU A 124 -10.48 0.49 45.90
N GLN A 125 -10.41 -0.29 44.82
CA GLN A 125 -9.70 0.04 43.59
C GLN A 125 -10.67 -0.18 42.42
N ALA A 126 -10.77 0.81 41.54
CA ALA A 126 -11.67 0.76 40.38
C ALA A 126 -10.85 0.83 39.09
N THR A 127 -11.11 -0.10 38.18
CA THR A 127 -10.60 -0.05 36.80
C THR A 127 -11.53 0.84 35.98
N VAL A 128 -10.99 1.89 35.36
CA VAL A 128 -11.77 2.90 34.62
C VAL A 128 -11.65 2.71 33.11
N GLY A 129 -10.52 2.17 32.62
CA GLY A 129 -10.27 2.00 31.19
C GLY A 129 -8.89 1.42 30.93
N LEU A 130 -8.44 1.59 29.68
CA LEU A 130 -7.14 1.17 29.16
C LEU A 130 -6.30 2.43 28.88
N LEU A 131 -5.05 2.44 29.33
CA LEU A 131 -4.08 3.52 29.13
C LEU A 131 -3.04 3.10 28.10
N ASP A 132 -2.81 3.92 27.08
CA ASP A 132 -1.69 3.74 26.15
C ASP A 132 -0.47 4.53 26.63
N GLN A 133 0.68 3.87 26.65
CA GLN A 133 1.97 4.41 27.05
C GLN A 133 2.98 4.27 25.89
N PRO A 134 2.95 5.20 24.90
CA PRO A 134 3.78 5.08 23.69
C PRO A 134 5.28 5.03 23.94
N GLU A 135 5.78 5.78 24.94
CA GLU A 135 7.20 5.78 25.33
C GLU A 135 7.68 4.39 25.77
N LEU A 136 6.79 3.61 26.39
CA LEU A 136 7.09 2.28 26.89
C LEU A 136 6.63 1.17 25.95
N GLN A 137 6.00 1.52 24.81
CA GLN A 137 5.35 0.58 23.90
C GLN A 137 4.43 -0.40 24.66
N SER A 138 3.57 0.13 25.54
CA SER A 138 2.72 -0.66 26.44
C SER A 138 1.30 -0.10 26.53
N GLN A 139 0.31 -0.97 26.71
CA GLN A 139 -1.10 -0.63 26.96
C GLN A 139 -1.59 -1.38 28.20
N THR A 140 -2.13 -0.67 29.22
CA THR A 140 -2.48 -1.22 30.55
C THR A 140 -3.80 -0.73 31.10
#